data_AF-A0A6B3FDA9-F1
#
_entry.id   AF-A0A6B3FDA9-F1
#
_cell.length_a   1.000
_cell.length_b   1.000
_cell.length_c   1.000
_cell.angle_alpha   90.00
_cell.angle_beta   90.00
_cell.angle_gamma   90.00
#
_symmetry.space_group_name_H-M   'P 1'
#
loop_
_entity.id
_entity.type
_entity.pdbx_description
1 polymer ?
#
loop_
_entity_poly.entity_id
_entity_poly.type
_entity_poly.pdbx_seq_one_letter_code
_entity_poly.pdbx_strand_id
1 'polypeptide(L)'
;DLALRRAGPDRPEAEIRLRRARARALELAASAPVTRLVHGDLHPANVLHGPGGRLVAIDPRPAWGDPDFDAVDWALDGVSCAAELAERAGRLAELVPGLRADRLRDWAGALGALTGEARLRAGHEDARTRFLLGS
;
A
#
# COMPACT_ATOMS: atom_id res chain seq x y z
N ASP A 1 17.53 -6.75 30.16
CA ASP A 1 17.05 -5.37 30.01
C ASP A 1 16.10 -5.29 28.82
N LEU A 2 15.08 -4.43 28.89
CA LEU A 2 13.78 -4.46 28.20
C LEU A 2 13.81 -4.52 26.65
N ALA A 3 14.97 -4.37 26.03
CA ALA A 3 15.16 -4.33 24.58
C ALA A 3 15.17 -5.70 23.88
N LEU A 4 15.42 -6.81 24.60
CA LEU A 4 15.47 -8.16 24.03
C LEU A 4 14.13 -8.92 24.09
N ARG A 5 13.05 -8.28 24.56
CA ARG A 5 11.68 -8.86 24.57
C ARG A 5 10.77 -8.36 23.44
N ARG A 6 11.30 -7.59 22.48
CA ARG A 6 10.53 -7.04 21.33
C ARG A 6 10.61 -7.86 20.04
N ALA A 7 11.24 -9.04 20.08
CA ALA A 7 11.15 -10.03 19.02
C ALA A 7 10.46 -11.28 19.59
N GLY A 8 9.14 -11.21 19.77
CA GLY A 8 8.35 -12.42 19.94
C GLY A 8 8.39 -13.23 18.63
N PRO A 9 8.38 -14.59 18.70
CA PRO A 9 8.35 -15.44 17.52
C PRO A 9 7.11 -15.09 16.69
N ASP A 10 7.19 -15.27 15.37
CA ASP A 10 6.12 -15.02 14.41
C ASP A 10 4.73 -15.21 15.03
N ARG A 11 4.01 -14.09 15.23
CA ARG A 11 2.63 -14.16 15.70
C ARG A 11 1.86 -14.95 14.65
N PRO A 12 1.26 -16.12 14.97
CA PRO A 12 0.54 -16.93 13.97
C PRO A 12 -0.53 -16.11 13.26
N GLU A 13 -1.13 -15.15 13.95
CA GLU A 13 -2.08 -14.18 13.39
C GLU A 13 -1.47 -13.28 12.32
N ALA A 14 -0.25 -12.78 12.53
CA ALA A 14 0.47 -11.97 11.56
C ALA A 14 0.82 -12.79 10.32
N GLU A 15 1.25 -14.04 10.51
CA GLU A 15 1.52 -14.95 9.39
C GLU A 15 0.24 -15.23 8.57
N ILE A 16 -0.86 -15.57 9.23
CA ILE A 16 -2.16 -15.81 8.56
C ILE A 16 -2.59 -14.56 7.79
N ARG A 17 -2.48 -13.38 8.40
CA ARG A 17 -2.84 -12.10 7.78
C ARG A 17 -1.97 -11.82 6.55
N LEU A 18 -0.66 -11.97 6.66
CA LEU A 18 0.28 -11.74 5.55
C LEU A 18 0.11 -12.76 4.42
N ARG A 19 -0.19 -14.03 4.73
CA ARG A 19 -0.52 -15.04 3.71
C ARG A 19 -1.79 -14.69 2.93
N ARG A 20 -2.84 -14.23 3.62
CA ARG A 20 -4.10 -13.77 2.99
C ARG A 20 -3.86 -12.53 2.14
N ALA A 21 -3.11 -11.55 2.65
CA ALA A 21 -2.70 -10.36 1.93
C ALA A 21 -1.96 -10.70 0.62
N ARG A 22 -0.98 -11.62 0.71
CA ARG A 22 -0.24 -12.11 -0.46
C ARG A 22 -1.14 -12.80 -1.48
N ALA A 23 -2.08 -13.65 -1.03
CA ALA A 23 -3.01 -14.32 -1.94
C ALA A 23 -3.88 -13.32 -2.71
N ARG A 24 -4.47 -12.33 -2.02
CA ARG A 24 -5.26 -11.25 -2.64
C ARG A 24 -4.42 -10.43 -3.63
N ALA A 25 -3.20 -10.07 -3.27
CA ALA A 25 -2.29 -9.34 -4.17
C ALA A 25 -1.96 -10.14 -5.44
N LEU A 26 -1.77 -11.46 -5.33
CA LEU A 26 -1.55 -12.32 -6.49
C LEU A 26 -2.80 -12.46 -7.37
N GLU A 27 -3.99 -12.55 -6.78
CA GLU A 27 -5.26 -12.57 -7.51
C GLU A 27 -5.49 -11.25 -8.26
N LEU A 28 -5.19 -10.11 -7.62
CA LEU A 28 -5.25 -8.80 -8.26
C LEU A 28 -4.25 -8.70 -9.41
N ALA A 29 -2.99 -9.09 -9.20
CA ALA A 29 -1.98 -9.10 -10.26
C ALA A 29 -2.39 -9.97 -11.47
N ALA A 30 -2.98 -11.15 -11.20
CA ALA A 30 -3.42 -12.07 -12.26
C ALA A 30 -4.67 -11.58 -13.01
N SER A 31 -5.49 -10.74 -12.38
CA SER A 31 -6.75 -10.22 -12.92
C SER A 31 -6.66 -8.79 -13.45
N ALA A 32 -5.44 -8.26 -13.65
CA ALA A 32 -5.21 -6.91 -14.15
C ALA A 32 -5.96 -6.69 -15.49
N PRO A 33 -6.88 -5.70 -15.59
CA PRO A 33 -7.61 -5.43 -16.83
C PRO A 33 -6.68 -5.02 -17.99
N VAL A 34 -5.55 -4.41 -17.63
CA VAL A 34 -4.48 -4.04 -18.53
C VAL A 34 -3.17 -4.11 -17.75
N THR A 35 -2.10 -4.55 -18.42
CA THR A 35 -0.75 -4.56 -17.86
C THR A 35 0.09 -3.46 -18.48
N ARG A 36 0.83 -2.72 -17.65
CA ARG A 36 1.75 -1.64 -18.04
C ARG A 36 3.04 -1.72 -17.23
N LEU A 37 4.04 -0.94 -17.63
CA LEU A 37 5.21 -0.71 -16.79
C LEU A 37 4.76 -0.02 -15.50
N VAL A 38 5.06 -0.64 -14.36
CA VAL A 38 4.90 -0.03 -13.04
C VAL A 38 6.26 0.27 -12.43
N HIS A 39 6.32 1.33 -11.63
CA HIS A 39 7.49 1.67 -10.82
C HIS A 39 7.75 0.59 -9.77
N GLY A 40 6.69 0.06 -9.17
CA GLY A 40 6.74 -1.05 -8.21
C GLY A 40 7.16 -0.65 -6.78
N ASP A 41 7.42 0.63 -6.55
CA ASP A 41 7.81 1.20 -5.24
C ASP A 41 7.53 2.73 -5.21
N LEU A 42 6.42 3.16 -5.84
CA LEU A 42 6.13 4.59 -6.01
C LEU A 42 5.40 5.17 -4.78
N HIS A 43 6.19 5.58 -3.79
CA HIS A 43 5.70 6.31 -2.62
C HIS A 43 6.28 7.73 -2.55
N PRO A 44 5.72 8.65 -1.73
CA PRO A 44 6.19 10.05 -1.67
C PRO A 44 7.70 10.22 -1.45
N ALA A 45 8.34 9.36 -0.66
CA ALA A 45 9.80 9.43 -0.44
C ALA A 45 10.66 9.05 -1.66
N ASN A 46 10.05 8.40 -2.69
CA ASN A 46 10.68 8.09 -3.97
C ASN A 46 10.32 9.10 -5.05
N VAL A 47 9.77 10.27 -4.68
CA VAL A 47 9.52 11.39 -5.57
C VAL A 47 10.30 12.61 -5.10
N LEU A 48 11.24 13.06 -5.93
CA LEU A 48 12.10 14.21 -5.65
C LEU A 48 11.67 15.44 -6.46
N HIS A 49 11.90 16.62 -5.90
CA HIS A 49 11.85 17.88 -6.64
C HIS A 49 13.17 18.11 -7.38
N GLY A 50 13.14 17.98 -8.70
CA GLY A 50 14.24 18.32 -9.59
C GLY A 50 14.27 19.81 -9.99
N PRO A 51 15.28 20.21 -10.76
CA PRO A 51 15.41 21.58 -11.26
C PRO A 51 14.17 22.05 -12.01
N GLY A 52 13.76 23.31 -11.77
CA GLY A 52 12.58 23.91 -12.40
C GLY A 52 11.24 23.37 -11.87
N GLY A 53 11.22 22.74 -10.69
CA GLY A 53 10.00 22.22 -10.06
C GLY A 53 9.48 20.91 -10.65
N ARG A 54 10.25 20.26 -11.54
CA ARG A 54 9.88 18.97 -12.12
C ARG A 54 9.99 17.86 -11.06
N LEU A 55 8.96 17.04 -10.93
CA LEU A 55 9.02 15.84 -10.08
C LEU A 55 9.78 14.72 -10.77
N VAL A 56 10.60 13.98 -10.02
CA VAL A 56 11.41 12.85 -10.51
C VAL A 56 11.17 11.64 -9.62
N ALA A 57 10.67 10.55 -10.20
CA ALA A 57 10.59 9.26 -9.51
C ALA A 57 11.97 8.57 -9.48
N ILE A 58 12.32 7.95 -8.36
CA ILE A 58 13.61 7.31 -8.12
C ILE A 58 13.45 5.91 -7.51
N ASP A 59 14.52 5.10 -7.58
CA ASP A 59 14.59 3.74 -7.01
C ASP A 59 13.46 2.80 -7.47
N PRO A 60 13.29 2.59 -8.80
CA PRO A 60 12.23 1.71 -9.28
C PRO A 60 12.54 0.24 -9.00
N ARG A 61 11.47 -0.51 -8.72
CA ARG A 61 11.42 -1.99 -8.75
C ARG A 61 10.53 -2.41 -9.92
N PRO A 62 10.99 -2.20 -11.17
CA PRO A 62 10.09 -2.21 -12.30
C PRO A 62 9.49 -3.59 -12.55
N ALA A 63 8.20 -3.62 -12.86
CA ALA A 63 7.49 -4.82 -13.25
C ALA A 63 6.49 -4.51 -14.38
N TRP A 64 6.07 -5.55 -15.09
CA TRP A 64 4.91 -5.48 -15.96
C TRP A 64 3.69 -5.92 -15.16
N GLY A 65 2.77 -5.00 -14.87
CA GLY A 65 1.71 -5.25 -13.90
C GLY A 65 0.55 -4.28 -13.97
N ASP A 66 -0.30 -4.37 -12.95
CA ASP A 66 -1.48 -3.53 -12.79
C ASP A 66 -1.09 -2.08 -12.48
N PRO A 67 -1.40 -1.10 -13.34
CA PRO A 67 -1.00 0.29 -13.12
C PRO A 67 -1.61 0.92 -11.86
N ASP A 68 -2.72 0.39 -11.34
CA ASP A 68 -3.34 0.89 -10.11
C ASP A 68 -2.47 0.63 -8.87
N PHE A 69 -1.51 -0.30 -8.95
CA PHE A 69 -0.58 -0.65 -7.86
C PHE A 69 0.26 0.55 -7.40
N ASP A 70 0.79 1.36 -8.31
CA ASP A 70 1.71 2.47 -7.99
C ASP A 70 1.02 3.61 -7.20
N ALA A 71 -0.31 3.60 -7.11
CA ALA A 71 -1.08 4.61 -6.36
C ALA A 71 -1.37 4.21 -4.90
N VAL A 72 -1.03 2.98 -4.48
CA VAL A 72 -1.48 2.43 -3.19
C VAL A 72 -0.97 3.22 -1.99
N ASP A 73 0.31 3.56 -1.94
CA ASP A 73 0.87 4.31 -0.79
C ASP A 73 0.24 5.70 -0.66
N TRP A 74 -0.11 6.33 -1.79
CA TRP A 74 -0.83 7.61 -1.82
C TRP A 74 -2.26 7.46 -1.29
N ALA A 75 -2.92 6.36 -1.61
CA ALA A 75 -4.26 6.05 -1.11
C ALA A 75 -4.26 5.72 0.40
N LEU A 76 -3.22 5.04 0.88
CA LEU A 76 -3.07 4.61 2.27
C LEU A 76 -2.44 5.68 3.18
N ASP A 77 -1.96 6.80 2.64
CA ASP A 77 -1.38 7.83 3.50
C ASP A 77 -2.44 8.48 4.38
N GLY A 78 -2.17 8.54 5.69
CA GLY A 78 -3.04 9.12 6.71
C GLY A 78 -4.42 8.44 6.92
N VAL A 79 -4.85 7.46 6.12
CA VAL A 79 -6.19 6.84 6.30
C VAL A 79 -6.28 6.00 7.58
N SER A 80 -7.45 6.04 8.19
CA SER A 80 -7.80 5.31 9.42
C SER A 80 -9.16 4.62 9.35
N CYS A 81 -9.91 4.79 8.26
CA CYS A 81 -11.15 4.07 8.00
C CYS A 81 -11.44 3.90 6.50
N ALA A 82 -12.41 3.02 6.19
CA ALA A 82 -12.77 2.70 4.82
C ALA A 82 -13.39 3.87 4.03
N ALA A 83 -14.09 4.78 4.73
CA ALA A 83 -14.68 5.97 4.11
C ALA A 83 -13.58 6.93 3.61
N GLU A 84 -12.55 7.18 4.42
CA GLU A 84 -11.40 8.01 4.04
C GLU A 84 -10.62 7.40 2.87
N LEU A 85 -10.43 6.07 2.87
CA LEU A 85 -9.80 5.37 1.76
C LEU A 85 -10.63 5.50 0.46
N ALA A 86 -11.95 5.37 0.56
CA ALA A 86 -12.83 5.49 -0.60
C ALA A 86 -12.86 6.91 -1.18
N GLU A 87 -12.92 7.92 -0.31
CA GLU A 87 -12.81 9.32 -0.73
C GLU A 87 -11.46 9.57 -1.42
N ARG A 88 -10.35 9.12 -0.81
CA ARG A 88 -9.00 9.34 -1.35
C ARG A 88 -8.79 8.63 -2.69
N ALA A 89 -9.25 7.38 -2.81
CA ALA A 89 -9.18 6.64 -4.06
C ALA A 89 -9.99 7.31 -5.18
N GLY A 90 -11.17 7.86 -4.85
CA GLY A 90 -11.97 8.64 -5.79
C GLY A 90 -11.23 9.89 -6.29
N ARG A 91 -10.66 10.68 -5.38
CA ARG A 91 -9.90 11.89 -5.73
C ARG A 91 -8.65 11.57 -6.57
N LEU A 92 -7.94 10.49 -6.28
CA LEU A 92 -6.80 10.05 -7.08
C LEU A 92 -7.22 9.65 -8.50
N ALA A 93 -8.36 8.95 -8.63
CA ALA A 93 -8.88 8.53 -9.94
C ALA A 93 -9.33 9.72 -10.81
N GLU A 94 -9.80 10.80 -10.20
CA GLU A 94 -10.11 12.06 -10.91
C GLU A 94 -8.85 12.74 -11.45
N LEU A 95 -7.72 12.65 -10.72
CA LEU A 95 -6.46 13.31 -11.07
C LEU A 95 -5.58 12.50 -12.03
N VAL A 96 -5.71 11.17 -12.02
CA VAL A 96 -4.82 10.26 -12.77
C VAL A 96 -5.63 9.51 -13.82
N PRO A 97 -5.54 9.90 -15.11
CA PRO A 97 -6.26 9.24 -16.19
C PRO A 97 -5.96 7.73 -16.25
N GLY A 98 -7.03 6.93 -16.23
CA GLY A 98 -6.94 5.48 -16.31
C GLY A 98 -6.76 4.77 -14.96
N LEU A 99 -6.56 5.51 -13.86
CA LEU A 99 -6.58 4.95 -12.50
C LEU A 99 -8.01 4.59 -12.10
N ARG A 100 -8.19 3.43 -11.48
CA ARG A 100 -9.51 2.91 -11.08
C ARG A 100 -9.69 2.92 -9.57
N ALA A 101 -10.63 3.72 -9.06
CA ALA A 101 -10.84 3.87 -7.61
C ALA A 101 -11.29 2.57 -6.91
N ASP A 102 -12.09 1.73 -7.56
CA ASP A 102 -12.46 0.41 -7.06
C ASP A 102 -11.22 -0.48 -6.90
N ARG A 103 -10.42 -0.56 -7.95
CA ARG A 103 -9.25 -1.43 -8.01
C ARG A 103 -8.11 -0.98 -7.09
N LEU A 104 -7.93 0.33 -6.94
CA LEU A 104 -7.02 0.92 -5.97
C LEU A 104 -7.40 0.57 -4.53
N ARG A 105 -8.70 0.53 -4.21
CA ARG A 105 -9.15 0.10 -2.88
C ARG A 105 -8.87 -1.39 -2.64
N ASP A 106 -9.04 -2.23 -3.65
CA ASP A 106 -8.73 -3.66 -3.53
C ASP A 106 -7.23 -3.87 -3.28
N TRP A 107 -6.38 -3.18 -4.03
CA TRP A 107 -4.93 -3.17 -3.80
C TRP A 107 -4.55 -2.62 -2.42
N ALA A 108 -5.16 -1.53 -1.99
CA ALA A 108 -4.96 -0.96 -0.66
C ALA A 108 -5.38 -1.91 0.46
N GLY A 109 -6.44 -2.70 0.27
CA GLY A 109 -6.83 -3.75 1.21
C GLY A 109 -5.83 -4.90 1.27
N ALA A 110 -5.32 -5.34 0.10
CA ALA A 110 -4.30 -6.38 0.03
C ALA A 110 -2.98 -5.95 0.68
N LEU A 111 -2.50 -4.73 0.40
CA LEU A 111 -1.19 -4.25 0.88
C LEU A 111 -1.26 -3.56 2.24
N GLY A 112 -2.43 -3.08 2.66
CA GLY A 112 -2.64 -2.44 3.95
C GLY A 112 -2.17 -3.30 5.11
N ALA A 113 -2.38 -4.62 5.04
CA ALA A 113 -1.90 -5.57 6.04
C ALA A 113 -0.37 -5.55 6.21
N LEU A 114 0.41 -5.39 5.14
CA LEU A 114 1.88 -5.31 5.22
C LEU A 114 2.29 -4.05 5.98
N THR A 115 1.71 -2.91 5.62
CA THR A 115 1.94 -1.62 6.29
C THR A 115 1.49 -1.66 7.74
N GLY A 116 0.34 -2.25 8.03
CA GLY A 116 -0.19 -2.44 9.38
C GLY A 116 0.72 -3.30 10.25
N GLU A 117 1.24 -4.41 9.73
CA GLU A 117 2.19 -5.27 10.46
C GLU A 117 3.52 -4.56 10.72
N ALA A 118 4.04 -3.80 9.75
CA ALA A 118 5.24 -2.99 9.95
C ALA A 118 5.03 -1.93 11.05
N ARG A 119 3.90 -1.21 11.02
CA ARG A 119 3.52 -0.24 12.05
C ARG A 119 3.39 -0.87 13.44
N LEU A 120 2.74 -2.02 13.52
CA LEU A 120 2.57 -2.75 14.78
C LEU A 120 3.93 -3.19 15.35
N ARG A 121 4.86 -3.68 14.51
CA ARG A 121 6.23 -4.01 14.93
C ARG A 121 7.01 -2.78 15.42
N ALA A 122 6.75 -1.62 14.84
CA ALA A 122 7.29 -0.34 15.29
C ALA A 122 6.62 0.20 16.57
N GLY A 123 5.59 -0.47 17.09
CA GLY A 123 4.89 -0.10 18.33
C GLY A 123 3.75 0.91 18.15
N HIS A 124 3.28 1.12 16.92
CA HIS A 124 2.12 1.98 16.66
C HIS A 124 0.82 1.17 16.75
N GLU A 125 0.01 1.42 17.78
CA GLU A 125 -1.28 0.75 18.03
C GLU A 125 -2.48 1.72 17.93
N ASP A 126 -2.45 2.58 16.92
CA ASP A 126 -3.50 3.59 16.69
C ASP A 126 -4.63 3.11 15.77
N ALA A 127 -5.62 3.99 15.54
CA ALA A 127 -6.75 3.70 14.66
C ALA A 127 -6.31 3.32 13.24
N ARG A 128 -5.26 3.96 12.72
CA ARG A 128 -4.67 3.64 11.41
C ARG A 128 -4.10 2.24 11.39
N THR A 129 -3.30 1.84 12.38
CA THR A 129 -2.80 0.47 12.45
C THR A 129 -3.95 -0.54 12.51
N ARG A 130 -4.98 -0.31 13.34
CA ARG A 130 -6.14 -1.22 13.41
C ARG A 130 -6.88 -1.34 12.09
N PHE A 131 -7.07 -0.23 11.38
CA PHE A 131 -7.70 -0.22 10.06
C PHE A 131 -6.90 -1.02 9.03
N LEU A 132 -5.59 -0.74 8.92
CA LEU A 132 -4.69 -1.41 7.99
C LEU A 132 -4.58 -2.93 8.24
N LEU A 133 -4.72 -3.37 9.48
CA LEU A 133 -4.73 -4.80 9.84
C LEU A 133 -6.08 -5.49 9.61
N GLY A 134 -7.16 -4.72 9.48
CA GLY A 134 -8.53 -5.20 9.29
C GLY A 134 -9.01 -5.19 7.84
N SER A 135 -8.25 -4.58 6.92
CA SER A 135 -8.58 -4.45 5.50
C SER A 135 -8.37 -5.74 4.69
#